data_AF-A0A1Y2K249-F1
#
_entry.id   AF-A0A1Y2K249-F1
#
_cell.length_a   1.000
_cell.length_b   1.000
_cell.length_c   1.000
_cell.angle_alpha   90.00
_cell.angle_beta   90.00
_cell.angle_gamma   90.00
#
_symmetry.space_group_name_H-M   'P 1'
#
loop_
_entity.id
_entity.type
_entity.pdbx_description
1 polymer ?
#
loop_
_entity_poly.entity_id
_entity_poly.type
_entity_poly.pdbx_seq_one_letter_code
_entity_poly.pdbx_strand_id
1 'polypeptide(L)' 'MKLKNFVYLKELEAERKAFEDEHGSAMAVRLTPEMAKGLRWELHCYFGVDPGPDLYTLFGMEVLTKEADALSFEP' A
#
# COMPACT_ATOMS: atom_id res chain seq x y z
N MET A 1 7.11 8.54 17.34
CA MET A 1 6.27 8.90 16.17
C MET A 1 4.88 8.31 16.40
N LYS A 2 3.81 9.13 16.47
CA LYS A 2 2.46 8.62 16.77
C LYS A 2 1.87 8.00 15.49
N LEU A 3 1.48 6.73 15.57
CA LEU A 3 0.77 5.92 14.55
C LEU A 3 -0.59 6.51 14.07
N LYS A 4 -0.87 7.79 14.30
CA LYS A 4 -2.19 8.40 14.11
C LYS A 4 -2.51 8.81 12.66
N ASN A 5 -1.53 8.87 11.76
CA ASN A 5 -1.71 9.45 10.42
C ASN A 5 -1.56 8.46 9.25
N PHE A 6 -1.47 7.16 9.50
CA PHE A 6 -1.43 6.17 8.41
C PHE A 6 -2.86 5.87 7.95
N VAL A 7 -3.32 6.62 6.95
CA VAL A 7 -4.66 6.49 6.35
C VAL A 7 -4.64 5.31 5.37
N TYR A 8 -3.62 5.24 4.53
CA TYR A 8 -3.57 4.28 3.45
C TYR A 8 -3.20 2.87 3.91
N LEU A 9 -2.39 2.72 4.97
CA LEU A 9 -2.18 1.41 5.62
C LEU A 9 -3.47 0.85 6.23
N LYS A 10 -4.37 1.69 6.75
CA LYS A 10 -5.66 1.25 7.27
C LYS A 10 -6.62 0.88 6.16
N GLU A 11 -6.62 1.65 5.07
CA GLU A 11 -7.40 1.31 3.87
C GLU A 11 -6.92 0.00 3.25
N LEU A 12 -5.60 -0.25 3.19
CA LEU A 12 -5.04 -1.52 2.76
C LEU A 12 -5.53 -2.69 3.61
N GLU A 13 -5.58 -2.52 4.93
CA GLU A 13 -6.08 -3.56 5.84
C GLU A 13 -7.58 -3.81 5.64
N ALA A 14 -8.37 -2.76 5.38
CA ALA A 14 -9.79 -2.86 5.08
C ALA A 14 -10.05 -3.59 3.75
N GLU A 15 -9.32 -3.24 2.69
CA GLU A 15 -9.39 -3.91 1.38
C GLU A 15 -8.98 -5.38 1.48
N ARG A 16 -7.90 -5.68 2.20
CA ARG A 16 -7.48 -7.06 2.48
C ARG A 16 -8.59 -7.84 3.15
N LYS A 17 -9.21 -7.26 4.18
CA LYS A 17 -10.29 -7.92 4.92
C LYS A 17 -11.53 -8.15 4.06
N ALA A 18 -11.93 -7.17 3.24
CA ALA A 18 -13.06 -7.31 2.32
C ALA A 18 -12.80 -8.45 1.32
N PHE A 19 -11.59 -8.53 0.77
CA PHE A 19 -11.19 -9.60 -0.15
C PHE A 19 -11.14 -10.98 0.54
N GLU A 20 -10.64 -11.05 1.78
CA GLU A 20 -10.65 -12.28 2.60
C GLU A 20 -12.09 -12.75 2.89
N ASP A 21 -12.98 -11.83 3.25
CA ASP A 21 -14.37 -12.13 3.54
C ASP A 21 -15.13 -12.61 2.28
N GLU A 22 -14.75 -12.14 1.07
CA GLU A 22 -15.35 -12.54 -0.21
C GLU A 22 -14.75 -13.84 -0.79
N HIS A 23 -13.44 -14.05 -0.67
CA HIS A 23 -12.71 -15.12 -1.38
C HIS A 23 -12.00 -16.13 -0.47
N GLY A 24 -12.06 -15.98 0.85
CA GLY A 24 -11.52 -16.91 1.84
C GLY A 24 -10.00 -16.78 2.09
N SER A 25 -9.25 -16.13 1.20
CA SER A 25 -7.87 -15.69 1.47
C SER A 25 -7.48 -14.51 0.57
N ALA A 26 -6.84 -13.48 1.14
CA ALA A 26 -6.20 -12.43 0.36
C ALA A 26 -4.74 -12.80 0.08
N MET A 27 -4.53 -13.56 -1.00
CA MET A 27 -3.19 -13.69 -1.58
C MET A 27 -2.80 -12.46 -2.40
N ALA A 28 -3.77 -11.59 -2.70
CA ALA A 28 -3.57 -10.43 -3.54
C ALA A 28 -4.43 -9.25 -3.09
N VAL A 29 -3.97 -8.03 -3.38
CA VAL A 29 -4.68 -6.78 -3.10
C VAL A 29 -4.72 -5.89 -4.35
N ARG A 30 -5.86 -5.25 -4.58
CA ARG A 30 -6.03 -4.28 -5.66
C ARG A 30 -5.95 -2.88 -5.06
N LEU A 31 -5.00 -2.08 -5.52
CA LEU A 31 -4.82 -0.70 -5.07
C LEU A 31 -5.22 0.27 -6.17
N THR A 32 -5.71 1.45 -5.83
CA THR A 32 -5.73 2.56 -6.78
C THR A 32 -4.35 3.20 -6.87
N PRO A 33 -4.04 3.96 -7.95
CA PRO A 33 -2.79 4.71 -8.03
C PRO A 33 -2.55 5.63 -6.81
N GLU A 34 -3.62 6.24 -6.30
CA GLU A 34 -3.59 7.12 -5.13
C GLU A 34 -3.24 6.36 -3.85
N MET A 35 -3.84 5.17 -3.64
CA MET A 35 -3.52 4.31 -2.50
C MET A 35 -2.07 3.81 -2.56
N ALA A 36 -1.60 3.40 -3.75
CA ALA A 36 -0.22 2.98 -3.94
C ALA A 36 0.77 4.11 -3.62
N LYS A 37 0.50 5.33 -4.09
CA LYS A 37 1.31 6.52 -3.77
C LYS A 37 1.32 6.82 -2.27
N GLY A 38 0.14 6.80 -1.65
CA GLY A 38 -0.03 7.01 -0.21
C GLY A 38 0.73 5.97 0.62
N LEU A 39 0.59 4.69 0.28
CA LEU A 39 1.30 3.59 0.92
C LEU A 39 2.82 3.72 0.79
N ARG A 40 3.35 4.07 -0.39
CA ARG A 40 4.79 4.29 -0.56
C ARG A 40 5.30 5.43 0.33
N TRP A 41 4.53 6.52 0.43
CA TRP A 41 4.87 7.64 1.32
C TRP A 41 4.86 7.21 2.80
N GLU A 42 3.85 6.48 3.22
CA GLU A 42 3.69 5.99 4.59
C GLU A 42 4.80 4.99 4.96
N LEU A 43 5.14 4.08 4.05
CA LEU A 43 6.25 3.13 4.19
C LEU A 43 7.60 3.84 4.21
N HIS A 44 7.81 4.84 3.35
CA HIS A 44 9.00 5.68 3.39
C HIS A 44 9.13 6.40 4.74
N CYS A 45 8.04 6.99 5.24
CA CYS A 45 8.03 7.63 6.55
C CYS A 45 8.35 6.64 7.69
N TYR A 46 7.89 5.39 7.59
CA TYR A 46 8.06 4.38 8.64
C TYR A 46 9.45 3.70 8.62
N PHE A 47 9.94 3.34 7.44
CA PHE A 47 11.17 2.56 7.26
C PHE A 47 12.36 3.39 6.76
N GLY A 48 12.13 4.66 6.36
CA GLY A 48 13.14 5.53 5.77
C GLY A 48 13.51 5.20 4.32
N VAL A 49 12.80 4.25 3.69
CA VAL A 49 13.11 3.74 2.34
C VAL A 49 11.83 3.70 1.51
N ASP A 50 11.90 4.22 0.28
CA ASP A 50 10.83 4.05 -0.71
C ASP A 50 10.96 2.67 -1.37
N PRO A 51 9.96 1.79 -1.25
CA PRO A 51 9.96 0.49 -1.91
C PRO A 51 9.88 0.59 -3.45
N GLY A 52 9.63 1.79 -4.00
CA GLY A 52 9.61 2.04 -5.43
C GLY A 52 8.20 1.94 -6.03
N PRO A 53 8.05 2.30 -7.33
CA PRO A 53 6.76 2.39 -8.00
C PRO A 53 6.09 1.03 -8.20
N ASP A 54 6.89 -0.01 -8.41
CA ASP A 54 6.41 -1.36 -8.54
C ASP A 54 6.34 -2.01 -7.16
N LEU A 55 5.33 -1.66 -6.37
CA LEU A 55 5.01 -2.35 -5.12
C LEU A 55 4.65 -3.82 -5.40
N TYR A 56 5.60 -4.69 -5.77
CA TYR A 56 5.30 -6.08 -6.17
C TYR A 56 4.63 -6.87 -5.05
N THR A 57 4.95 -6.53 -3.80
CA THR A 57 4.42 -7.24 -2.63
C THR A 57 4.27 -6.28 -1.46
N LEU A 58 3.12 -6.32 -0.80
CA LEU A 58 2.86 -5.62 0.45
C LEU A 58 2.51 -6.62 1.54
N PHE A 59 3.33 -6.70 2.59
CA PHE A 59 3.11 -7.59 3.73
C PHE A 59 2.84 -9.06 3.34
N GLY A 60 3.50 -9.54 2.29
CA GLY A 60 3.34 -10.91 1.78
C GLY A 60 2.17 -11.11 0.80
N MET A 61 1.46 -10.05 0.42
CA MET A 61 0.38 -10.07 -0.57
C MET A 61 0.87 -9.53 -1.92
N GLU A 62 0.46 -10.17 -3.03
CA GLU A 62 0.73 -9.67 -4.38
C GLU A 62 -0.12 -8.42 -4.65
N VAL A 63 0.50 -7.35 -5.14
CA VAL A 63 -0.24 -6.14 -5.56
C VAL A 63 -0.60 -6.29 -7.03
N LEU A 64 -1.90 -6.30 -7.33
CA LEU A 64 -2.40 -6.54 -8.68
C LEU A 64 -2.39 -5.28 -9.57
N THR A 65 -2.28 -4.10 -8.96
CA THR A 65 -2.27 -2.82 -9.69
C THR A 65 -0.85 -2.38 -9.96
N LYS A 66 -0.53 -2.16 -11.24
CA LYS A 66 0.80 -1.73 -11.72
C LYS A 66 0.86 -0.24 -12.07
N GLU A 67 -0.22 0.48 -11.82
CA GLU A 67 -0.39 1.88 -12.16
C GLU A 67 -0.12 2.72 -10.91
N ALA A 68 1.16 3.02 -10.64
CA ALA A 68 1.52 4.00 -9.62
C ALA A 68 2.59 4.92 -10.20
N ASP A 69 2.29 6.22 -10.25
CA ASP A 69 3.28 7.22 -10.63
C ASP A 69 4.49 7.20 -9.68
N ALA A 70 5.65 7.59 -10.18
CA ALA A 70 6.83 7.75 -9.36
C ALA A 70 6.56 8.77 -8.22
N LEU A 71 7.07 8.50 -7.01
CA LEU A 71 7.05 9.48 -5.94
C LEU A 71 7.96 10.65 -6.31
N SER A 72 7.41 11.86 -6.34
CA SER A 72 8.19 13.09 -6.37
C SER A 72 8.42 13.53 -4.92
N PHE A 73 9.66 13.44 -4.48
CA PHE A 73 10.10 14.02 -3.21
C PHE A 73 10.53 15.45 -3.51
N GLU A 74 9.57 16.38 -3.53
CA GLU A 74 9.97 17.79 -3.53
C GLU A 74 10.62 18.10 -2.17
N PRO A 75 11.80 18.77 -2.16
CA PRO A 75 12.55 19.08 -0.95
C PRO A 75 11.85 20.08 -0.03
#